data_AF-A0A5E4UMS6-F1
#
_entry.id   AF-A0A5E4UMS6-F1
#
_cell.length_a   1.000
_cell.length_b   1.000
_cell.length_c   1.000
_cell.angle_alpha   90.00
_cell.angle_beta   90.00
_cell.angle_gamma   90.00
#
_symmetry.space_group_name_H-M   'P 1'
#
loop_
_entity.id
_entity.type
_entity.pdbx_description
1 polymer ?
#
loop_
_entity_poly.entity_id
_entity_poly.type
_entity_poly.pdbx_seq_one_letter_code
_entity_poly.pdbx_strand_id
1 'polypeptide(L)'
;MARSALKFDDATYAALLAAARDADAAHPHDNPAFLDAFFVEAWKVTHRIYGAQTYLRFIAQAGVTRRPSASTVQKAIVRARAVYEVPAVPSLGSLLSAGQSAWVQKLEQNLASALTLFHTIPGAHNPATDAVIDAADAMRRVQDLERENLELRARLAQMTVAAAYAREALTVFAPQAIQQVVGAQGHQGV
;
A
#
# COMPACT_ATOMS: atom_id res chain seq x y z
N MET A 1 -18.30 24.41 -4.43
CA MET A 1 -19.28 23.34 -4.66
C MET A 1 -19.08 22.24 -3.63
N ALA A 2 -20.07 21.97 -2.78
CA ALA A 2 -20.01 20.87 -1.81
C ALA A 2 -20.25 19.54 -2.55
N ARG A 3 -19.32 18.59 -2.43
CA ARG A 3 -19.55 17.21 -2.91
C ARG A 3 -20.60 16.59 -1.99
N SER A 4 -21.72 16.13 -2.55
CA SER A 4 -22.76 15.41 -1.80
C SER A 4 -22.12 14.28 -1.00
N ALA A 5 -22.39 14.22 0.30
CA ALA A 5 -21.85 13.18 1.17
C ALA A 5 -22.33 11.81 0.68
N LEU A 6 -21.40 10.87 0.56
CA LEU A 6 -21.71 9.48 0.22
C LEU A 6 -22.69 8.92 1.25
N LYS A 7 -23.91 8.59 0.81
CA LYS A 7 -24.94 7.94 1.61
C LYS A 7 -25.07 6.48 1.20
N PHE A 8 -25.03 5.59 2.18
CA PHE A 8 -25.35 4.19 2.03
C PHE A 8 -26.82 4.01 2.42
N ASP A 9 -27.54 3.10 1.77
CA ASP A 9 -28.84 2.67 2.28
C ASP A 9 -28.66 1.89 3.59
N ASP A 10 -29.72 1.80 4.39
CA ASP A 10 -29.66 1.22 5.73
C ASP A 10 -29.31 -0.28 5.70
N ALA A 11 -29.69 -1.02 4.65
CA ALA A 11 -29.37 -2.43 4.52
C ALA A 11 -27.89 -2.65 4.21
N THR A 12 -27.33 -1.90 3.25
CA THR A 12 -25.90 -1.91 2.95
C THR A 12 -25.07 -1.48 4.16
N TYR A 13 -25.54 -0.46 4.88
CA TYR A 13 -24.87 0.05 6.07
C TYR A 13 -24.83 -1.01 7.18
N ALA A 14 -25.96 -1.67 7.46
CA ALA A 14 -26.05 -2.75 8.44
C ALA A 14 -25.17 -3.96 8.06
N ALA A 15 -25.18 -4.34 6.78
CA ALA A 15 -24.35 -5.44 6.27
C ALA A 15 -22.85 -5.16 6.41
N LEU A 16 -22.39 -3.93 6.15
CA LEU A 16 -20.99 -3.54 6.35
C LEU A 16 -20.57 -3.57 7.83
N LEU A 17 -21.45 -3.17 8.74
CA LEU A 17 -21.17 -3.26 10.18
C LEU A 17 -21.12 -4.71 10.67
N ALA A 18 -22.01 -5.57 10.17
CA ALA A 18 -21.98 -7.01 10.47
C ALA A 18 -20.69 -7.66 9.96
N ALA A 19 -20.33 -7.42 8.71
CA ALA A 19 -19.09 -7.91 8.11
C ALA A 19 -17.83 -7.50 8.91
N ALA A 20 -17.79 -6.27 9.42
CA ALA A 20 -16.68 -5.81 10.26
C ALA A 20 -16.59 -6.58 11.59
N ARG A 21 -17.73 -6.94 12.20
CA ARG A 21 -17.75 -7.73 13.44
C ARG A 21 -17.36 -9.17 13.20
N ASP A 22 -17.88 -9.77 12.14
CA ASP A 22 -17.58 -11.16 11.77
C ASP A 22 -16.09 -11.32 11.44
N ALA A 23 -15.51 -10.35 10.72
CA ALA A 23 -14.08 -10.32 10.43
C ALA A 23 -13.23 -10.13 11.70
N ASP A 24 -13.66 -9.31 12.66
CA ASP A 24 -12.95 -9.13 13.93
C ASP A 24 -13.01 -10.40 14.79
N ALA A 25 -14.13 -11.12 14.78
CA ALA A 25 -14.27 -12.40 15.46
C ALA A 25 -13.39 -13.50 14.83
N ALA A 26 -13.27 -13.53 13.49
CA ALA A 26 -12.45 -14.50 12.78
C ALA A 26 -10.94 -14.22 12.90
N HIS A 27 -10.56 -12.93 12.90
CA HIS A 27 -9.16 -12.50 12.92
C HIS A 27 -8.88 -11.48 14.03
N PRO A 28 -9.09 -11.86 15.31
CA PRO A 28 -9.02 -10.94 16.43
C PRO A 28 -7.58 -10.53 16.76
N HIS A 29 -6.58 -11.22 16.19
CA HIS A 29 -5.10 -11.10 16.16
C HIS A 29 -4.44 -10.24 15.07
N ASP A 30 -5.00 -10.24 13.86
CA ASP A 30 -4.24 -9.98 12.64
C ASP A 30 -4.93 -8.89 11.79
N ASN A 31 -4.30 -7.72 11.70
CA ASN A 31 -4.84 -6.57 10.96
C ASN A 31 -4.94 -6.80 9.45
N PRO A 32 -3.88 -7.30 8.76
CA PRO A 32 -3.98 -7.73 7.38
C PRO A 32 -5.12 -8.72 7.12
N ALA A 33 -5.21 -9.81 7.88
CA ALA A 33 -6.21 -10.85 7.66
C ALA A 33 -7.63 -10.36 7.94
N PHE A 34 -7.81 -9.57 9.01
CA PHE A 34 -9.06 -8.88 9.32
C PHE A 34 -9.54 -8.00 8.15
N LEU A 35 -8.65 -7.15 7.62
CA LEU A 35 -9.01 -6.23 6.55
C LEU A 35 -9.35 -7.00 5.27
N ASP A 36 -8.56 -8.02 4.92
CA ASP A 36 -8.82 -8.80 3.71
C ASP A 36 -10.17 -9.53 3.80
N ALA A 37 -10.50 -10.13 4.95
CA ALA A 37 -11.81 -10.75 5.19
C ALA A 37 -12.97 -9.72 5.13
N PHE A 38 -12.79 -8.55 5.74
CA PHE A 38 -13.77 -7.47 5.68
C PHE A 38 -13.98 -6.95 4.24
N PHE A 39 -12.91 -6.81 3.44
CA PHE A 39 -12.99 -6.33 2.07
C PHE A 39 -13.68 -7.32 1.12
N VAL A 40 -13.56 -8.63 1.36
CA VAL A 40 -14.32 -9.67 0.63
C VAL A 40 -15.82 -9.42 0.78
N GLU A 41 -16.29 -9.28 2.02
CA GLU A 41 -17.71 -9.09 2.31
C GLU A 41 -18.21 -7.70 1.88
N ALA A 42 -17.41 -6.66 2.11
CA ALA A 42 -17.74 -5.31 1.65
C ALA A 42 -17.90 -5.25 0.12
N TRP A 43 -17.07 -5.97 -0.64
CA TRP A 43 -17.20 -6.07 -2.09
C TRP A 43 -18.48 -6.77 -2.51
N LYS A 44 -18.87 -7.87 -1.84
CA LYS A 44 -20.12 -8.60 -2.15
C LYS A 44 -21.35 -7.72 -1.98
N VAL A 45 -21.36 -6.84 -0.99
CA VAL A 45 -22.51 -5.98 -0.69
C VAL A 45 -22.53 -4.72 -1.57
N THR A 46 -21.36 -4.11 -1.81
CA THR A 46 -21.31 -2.78 -2.43
C THR A 46 -20.84 -2.77 -3.89
N HIS A 47 -20.19 -3.85 -4.34
CA HIS A 47 -19.51 -3.96 -5.64
C HIS A 47 -18.57 -2.78 -5.95
N ARG A 48 -18.06 -2.11 -4.90
CA ARG A 48 -17.20 -0.95 -5.04
C ARG A 48 -16.22 -0.81 -3.88
N ILE A 49 -14.97 -0.45 -4.19
CA ILE A 49 -13.98 -0.14 -3.17
C ILE A 49 -13.90 1.38 -2.90
N TYR A 50 -14.24 1.79 -1.68
CA TYR A 50 -14.21 3.19 -1.23
C TYR A 50 -12.84 3.61 -0.67
N GLY A 51 -12.72 4.86 -0.22
CA GLY A 51 -11.49 5.37 0.39
C GLY A 51 -11.28 4.88 1.83
N ALA A 52 -10.02 4.91 2.29
CA ALA A 52 -9.64 4.45 3.63
C ALA A 52 -10.46 5.09 4.76
N GLN A 53 -10.78 6.39 4.64
CA GLN A 53 -11.57 7.12 5.64
C GLN A 53 -12.99 6.56 5.80
N THR A 54 -13.61 6.11 4.71
CA THR A 54 -14.94 5.50 4.74
C THR A 54 -14.91 4.22 5.57
N TYR A 55 -13.94 3.34 5.31
CA TYR A 55 -13.82 2.07 6.01
C TYR A 55 -13.39 2.23 7.47
N LEU A 56 -12.49 3.16 7.78
CA LEU A 56 -12.13 3.47 9.16
C LEU A 56 -13.34 3.90 9.99
N ARG A 57 -14.26 4.68 9.40
CA ARG A 57 -15.50 5.07 10.07
C ARG A 57 -16.37 3.85 10.38
N PHE A 58 -16.53 2.94 9.42
CA PHE A 58 -17.32 1.71 9.62
C PHE A 58 -16.71 0.81 10.70
N ILE A 59 -15.39 0.61 10.68
CA ILE A 59 -14.68 -0.20 11.67
C ILE A 59 -14.84 0.41 13.07
N ALA A 60 -14.69 1.73 13.19
CA ALA A 60 -14.90 2.44 14.46
C ALA A 60 -16.35 2.33 14.96
N GLN A 61 -17.34 2.41 14.06
CA GLN A 61 -18.76 2.32 14.39
C GLN A 61 -19.22 0.88 14.69
N ALA A 62 -18.57 -0.13 14.12
CA ALA A 62 -18.88 -1.53 14.39
C ALA A 62 -18.52 -1.97 15.81
N GLY A 63 -17.73 -1.17 16.54
CA GLY A 63 -17.25 -1.50 17.88
C GLY A 63 -16.08 -2.49 17.85
N VAL A 64 -15.39 -2.61 16.71
CA VAL A 64 -14.21 -3.44 16.55
C VAL A 64 -13.12 -2.93 17.50
N THR A 65 -12.52 -3.85 18.27
CA THR A 65 -11.51 -3.49 19.28
C THR A 65 -10.23 -2.96 18.63
N ARG A 66 -9.99 -3.37 17.38
CA ARG A 66 -8.81 -2.99 16.59
C ARG A 66 -8.90 -1.59 16.03
N ARG A 67 -7.74 -0.94 15.93
CA ARG A 67 -7.57 0.37 15.30
C ARG A 67 -6.52 0.29 14.20
N PRO A 68 -6.84 -0.33 13.04
CA PRO A 68 -5.93 -0.32 11.91
C PRO A 68 -5.62 1.13 11.50
N SER A 69 -4.34 1.43 11.24
CA SER A 69 -3.95 2.76 10.77
C SER A 69 -4.47 3.01 9.35
N ALA A 70 -4.60 4.29 8.98
CA ALA A 70 -4.98 4.68 7.62
C ALA A 70 -4.05 4.07 6.55
N SER A 71 -2.75 3.97 6.83
CA SER A 71 -1.78 3.34 5.93
C SER A 71 -2.00 1.83 5.78
N THR A 72 -2.44 1.15 6.84
CA THR A 72 -2.76 -0.28 6.81
C THR A 72 -4.01 -0.54 5.99
N VAL A 73 -5.06 0.27 6.19
CA VAL A 73 -6.29 0.22 5.39
C VAL A 73 -5.99 0.52 3.92
N GLN A 74 -5.13 1.51 3.64
CA GLN A 74 -4.76 1.84 2.26
C GLN A 74 -4.03 0.68 1.55
N LYS A 75 -3.12 -0.02 2.24
CA LYS A 75 -2.46 -1.21 1.69
C LYS A 75 -3.48 -2.31 1.38
N ALA A 76 -4.46 -2.53 2.25
CA ALA A 76 -5.53 -3.49 2.02
C ALA A 76 -6.45 -3.08 0.85
N ILE A 77 -6.75 -1.79 0.68
CA ILE A 77 -7.48 -1.27 -0.49
C ILE A 77 -6.72 -1.57 -1.78
N VAL A 78 -5.41 -1.34 -1.83
CA VAL A 78 -4.60 -1.64 -3.01
C VAL A 78 -4.66 -3.13 -3.35
N ARG A 79 -4.54 -4.02 -2.34
CA ARG A 79 -4.72 -5.46 -2.55
C ARG A 79 -6.12 -5.82 -3.03
N ALA A 80 -7.16 -5.31 -2.37
CA ALA A 80 -8.55 -5.57 -2.73
C ALA A 80 -8.87 -5.13 -4.16
N ARG A 81 -8.38 -3.96 -4.59
CA ARG A 81 -8.54 -3.51 -5.98
C ARG A 81 -7.86 -4.42 -6.97
N ALA A 82 -6.64 -4.88 -6.69
CA ALA A 82 -5.95 -5.83 -7.56
C ALA A 82 -6.71 -7.17 -7.71
N VAL A 83 -7.52 -7.56 -6.72
CA VAL A 83 -8.30 -8.81 -6.72
C VAL A 83 -9.69 -8.62 -7.33
N TYR A 84 -10.37 -7.52 -7.04
CA TYR A 84 -11.80 -7.33 -7.34
C TYR A 84 -12.08 -6.32 -8.47
N GLU A 85 -11.22 -5.31 -8.63
CA GLU A 85 -11.30 -4.42 -9.79
C GLU A 85 -10.48 -5.04 -10.92
N VAL A 86 -11.14 -5.84 -11.76
CA VAL A 86 -10.62 -6.14 -13.11
C VAL A 86 -10.35 -4.80 -13.79
N PRO A 87 -9.18 -4.55 -14.41
CA PRO A 87 -8.84 -3.24 -14.92
C PRO A 87 -9.78 -2.86 -16.07
N ALA A 88 -10.86 -2.16 -15.73
CA ALA A 88 -11.54 -1.29 -16.65
C ALA A 88 -10.59 -0.12 -16.92
N VAL A 89 -10.10 -0.04 -18.15
CA VAL A 89 -9.27 1.05 -18.67
C VAL A 89 -9.82 2.40 -18.16
N PRO A 90 -9.07 3.17 -17.35
CA PRO A 90 -9.63 4.36 -16.74
C PRO A 90 -9.77 5.47 -17.78
N SER A 91 -10.98 6.06 -17.88
CA SER A 91 -11.18 7.32 -18.59
C SER A 91 -10.39 8.43 -17.88
N LEU A 92 -9.42 8.92 -18.62
CA LEU A 92 -8.30 9.76 -18.23
C LEU A 92 -8.61 11.23 -18.52
N GLY A 93 -9.81 11.66 -18.13
CA GLY A 93 -10.58 12.64 -18.91
C GLY A 93 -10.14 14.10 -18.92
N SER A 94 -9.17 14.59 -18.14
CA SER A 94 -8.93 16.05 -18.15
C SER A 94 -7.53 16.57 -17.86
N LEU A 95 -6.62 15.78 -17.27
CA LEU A 95 -5.27 16.25 -16.95
C LEU A 95 -4.16 15.62 -17.81
N LEU A 96 -4.51 14.62 -18.61
CA LEU A 96 -3.56 13.88 -19.44
C LEU A 96 -3.77 14.16 -20.94
N SER A 97 -4.69 15.05 -21.32
CA SER A 97 -5.08 15.28 -22.72
C SER A 97 -3.94 15.77 -23.62
N ALA A 98 -2.90 16.45 -23.10
CA ALA A 98 -1.75 16.86 -23.88
C ALA A 98 -0.65 15.77 -23.96
N GLY A 99 -0.48 14.98 -22.89
CA GLY A 99 0.48 13.86 -22.85
C GLY A 99 -0.04 12.61 -23.57
N GLN A 100 -1.37 12.43 -23.63
CA GLN A 100 -2.04 11.36 -24.36
C GLN A 100 -1.83 11.47 -25.85
N SER A 101 -1.82 12.67 -26.46
CA SER A 101 -1.60 12.81 -27.90
C SER A 101 -0.24 12.28 -28.32
N ALA A 102 0.80 12.58 -27.55
CA ALA A 102 2.15 12.09 -27.81
C ALA A 102 2.26 10.57 -27.59
N TRP A 103 1.60 10.03 -26.56
CA TRP A 103 1.60 8.59 -26.29
C TRP A 103 0.75 7.79 -27.29
N VAL A 104 -0.41 8.32 -27.69
CA VAL A 104 -1.28 7.75 -28.72
C VAL A 104 -0.60 7.80 -30.08
N GLN A 105 0.06 8.91 -30.44
CA GLN A 105 0.86 8.98 -31.67
C GLN A 105 2.04 7.99 -31.64
N LYS A 106 2.70 7.82 -30.49
CA LYS A 106 3.77 6.81 -30.31
C LYS A 106 3.22 5.39 -30.46
N LEU A 107 2.01 5.13 -29.94
CA LEU A 107 1.34 3.84 -30.02
C LEU A 107 0.89 3.53 -31.45
N GLU A 108 0.30 4.48 -32.16
CA GLU A 108 -0.07 4.34 -33.57
C GLU A 108 1.16 4.14 -34.46
N GLN A 109 2.26 4.86 -34.19
CA GLN A 109 3.49 4.70 -34.94
C GLN A 109 4.15 3.33 -34.68
N ASN A 110 4.07 2.81 -33.46
CA ASN A 110 4.48 1.45 -33.14
C ASN A 110 3.57 0.39 -33.76
N LEU A 111 2.25 0.62 -33.79
CA LEU A 111 1.29 -0.29 -34.44
C LEU A 111 1.46 -0.31 -35.96
N ALA A 112 1.65 0.85 -36.59
CA ALA A 112 1.95 0.96 -38.01
C ALA A 112 3.28 0.26 -38.33
N SER A 113 4.30 0.45 -37.50
CA SER A 113 5.59 -0.25 -37.64
C SER A 113 5.45 -1.76 -37.46
N ALA A 114 4.68 -2.22 -36.47
CA ALA A 114 4.42 -3.64 -36.22
C ALA A 114 3.63 -4.28 -37.37
N LEU A 115 2.59 -3.63 -37.89
CA LEU A 115 1.83 -4.13 -39.03
C LEU A 115 2.66 -4.18 -40.32
N THR A 116 3.59 -3.23 -40.48
CA THR A 116 4.57 -3.23 -41.57
C THR A 116 5.54 -4.41 -41.46
N LEU A 117 6.01 -4.69 -40.24
CA LEU A 117 6.83 -5.87 -39.94
C LEU A 117 6.04 -7.18 -40.13
N PHE A 118 4.77 -7.24 -39.73
CA PHE A 118 3.94 -8.44 -39.89
C PHE A 118 3.61 -8.77 -41.35
N HIS A 119 3.46 -7.77 -42.23
CA HIS A 119 3.22 -8.05 -43.66
C HIS A 119 4.51 -8.41 -44.42
N THR A 120 5.69 -8.27 -43.81
CA THR A 120 6.98 -8.56 -44.43
C THR A 120 7.59 -9.90 -44.03
N ILE A 121 6.93 -10.68 -43.15
CA ILE A 121 7.47 -11.95 -42.66
C ILE A 121 6.76 -13.15 -43.32
N PRO A 122 7.36 -13.81 -44.34
CA PRO A 122 6.97 -15.14 -44.73
C PRO A 122 7.63 -16.16 -43.78
N GLY A 123 6.83 -16.92 -43.04
CA GLY A 123 7.27 -18.10 -42.28
C GLY A 123 6.89 -18.07 -40.80
N ALA A 124 5.98 -18.95 -40.39
CA ALA A 124 5.52 -19.10 -39.01
C ALA A 124 6.65 -19.53 -38.05
N HIS A 125 6.85 -18.80 -36.96
CA HIS A 125 7.76 -19.15 -35.86
C HIS A 125 6.95 -19.65 -34.66
N ASN A 126 7.45 -20.67 -33.97
CA ASN A 126 6.71 -21.52 -33.03
C ASN A 126 6.49 -20.83 -31.66
N PRO A 127 5.25 -20.57 -31.21
CA PRO A 127 4.95 -19.80 -30.00
C PRO A 127 5.33 -20.50 -28.68
N ALA A 128 5.62 -21.80 -28.72
CA ALA A 128 6.00 -22.57 -27.52
C ALA A 128 7.40 -22.20 -26.98
N THR A 129 8.33 -21.77 -27.85
CA THR A 129 9.70 -21.41 -27.44
C THR A 129 9.79 -20.03 -26.80
N ASP A 130 8.99 -19.06 -27.25
CA ASP A 130 8.99 -17.70 -26.69
C ASP A 130 8.42 -17.67 -25.26
N ALA A 131 7.37 -18.44 -24.97
CA ALA A 131 6.79 -18.52 -23.63
C ALA A 131 7.75 -19.13 -22.59
N VAL A 132 8.61 -20.06 -23.01
CA VAL A 132 9.61 -20.69 -22.12
C VAL A 132 10.77 -19.73 -21.82
N ILE A 133 11.15 -18.89 -22.79
CA ILE A 133 12.20 -17.88 -22.62
C ILE A 133 11.72 -16.77 -21.66
N ASP A 134 10.47 -16.31 -21.81
CA ASP A 134 9.88 -15.29 -20.93
C ASP A 134 9.75 -15.78 -19.48
N ALA A 135 9.35 -17.04 -19.28
CA ALA A 135 9.32 -17.65 -17.94
C ALA A 135 10.73 -17.76 -17.31
N ALA A 136 11.74 -18.10 -18.11
CA ALA A 136 13.12 -18.20 -17.63
C ALA A 136 13.70 -16.83 -17.22
N ASP A 137 13.38 -15.78 -17.95
CA ASP A 137 13.80 -14.42 -17.64
C ASP A 137 13.06 -13.84 -16.43
N ALA A 138 11.76 -14.12 -16.29
CA ALA A 138 10.99 -13.78 -15.10
C ALA A 138 11.56 -14.44 -13.83
N MET A 139 11.95 -15.71 -13.90
CA MET A 139 12.57 -16.41 -12.77
C MET A 139 13.95 -15.83 -12.40
N ARG A 140 14.75 -15.42 -13.39
CA ARG A 140 16.02 -14.70 -13.11
C ARG A 140 15.78 -13.38 -12.41
N ARG A 141 14.78 -12.62 -12.85
CA ARG A 141 14.39 -11.34 -12.23
C ARG A 141 13.97 -11.51 -10.77
N VAL A 142 13.23 -12.57 -10.45
CA VAL A 142 12.81 -12.87 -9.08
C VAL A 142 14.03 -13.19 -8.20
N GLN A 143 14.96 -13.99 -8.68
CA GLN A 143 16.17 -14.35 -7.92
C GLN A 143 17.06 -13.13 -7.65
N ASP A 144 17.20 -12.22 -8.62
CA ASP A 144 17.94 -10.97 -8.45
C ASP A 144 17.29 -10.09 -7.37
N LEU A 145 15.96 -9.97 -7.40
CA LEU A 145 15.20 -9.20 -6.40
C LEU A 145 15.27 -9.82 -5.00
N GLU A 146 15.29 -11.14 -4.90
CA GLU A 146 15.45 -11.83 -3.61
C GLU A 146 16.84 -11.58 -3.01
N ARG A 147 17.89 -11.58 -3.84
CA ARG A 147 19.25 -11.22 -3.41
C ARG A 147 19.30 -9.77 -2.92
N GLU A 148 18.75 -8.83 -3.68
CA GLU A 148 18.67 -7.43 -3.26
C GLU A 148 17.88 -7.26 -1.96
N ASN A 149 16.79 -8.01 -1.76
CA ASN A 149 16.00 -7.95 -0.53
C ASN A 149 16.80 -8.42 0.70
N LEU A 150 17.59 -9.48 0.54
CA LEU A 150 18.47 -9.98 1.60
C LEU A 150 19.54 -8.97 1.97
N GLU A 151 20.16 -8.33 0.98
CA GLU A 151 21.17 -7.29 1.21
C GLU A 151 20.58 -6.07 1.94
N LEU A 152 19.39 -5.63 1.53
CA LEU A 152 18.69 -4.53 2.21
C LEU A 152 18.35 -4.88 3.66
N ARG A 153 17.91 -6.11 3.93
CA ARG A 153 17.63 -6.59 5.30
C ARG A 153 18.90 -6.63 6.15
N ALA A 154 20.02 -7.10 5.59
CA ALA A 154 21.30 -7.10 6.28
C ALA A 154 21.76 -5.66 6.61
N ARG A 155 21.60 -4.73 5.66
CA ARG A 155 21.94 -3.32 5.85
C ARG A 155 21.07 -2.65 6.92
N LEU A 156 19.77 -2.95 6.95
CA LEU A 156 18.87 -2.48 8.00
C LEU A 156 19.29 -3.00 9.37
N ALA A 157 19.62 -4.30 9.48
CA ALA A 157 20.10 -4.88 10.74
C ALA A 157 21.39 -4.20 11.22
N GLN A 158 22.34 -3.93 10.32
CA GLN A 158 23.56 -3.18 10.63
C GLN A 158 23.26 -1.75 11.12
N MET A 159 22.34 -1.03 10.45
CA MET A 159 21.94 0.31 10.87
C MET A 159 21.25 0.29 12.25
N THR A 160 20.41 -0.70 12.52
CA THR A 160 19.76 -0.85 13.83
C THR A 160 20.79 -1.10 14.94
N VAL A 161 21.80 -1.95 14.69
CA VAL A 161 22.89 -2.19 15.66
C VAL A 161 23.71 -0.92 15.87
N ALA A 162 24.06 -0.19 14.82
CA ALA A 162 24.79 1.08 14.93
C ALA A 162 23.98 2.13 15.73
N ALA A 163 22.67 2.20 15.52
CA ALA A 163 21.79 3.08 16.28
C ALA A 163 21.68 2.68 17.76
N ALA A 164 21.69 1.37 18.07
CA ALA A 164 21.74 0.87 19.44
C ALA A 164 23.05 1.25 20.15
N TYR A 165 24.19 1.04 19.50
CA TYR A 165 25.50 1.47 20.03
C TYR A 165 25.59 2.98 20.24
N ALA A 166 25.07 3.78 19.30
CA ALA A 166 25.04 5.24 19.46
C ALA A 166 24.17 5.67 20.65
N ARG A 167 23.05 4.98 20.89
CA ARG A 167 22.18 5.22 22.04
C ARG A 167 22.87 4.84 23.36
N GLU A 168 23.60 3.73 23.39
CA GLU A 168 24.39 3.32 24.56
C GLU A 168 25.52 4.31 24.87
N ALA A 169 26.23 4.78 23.85
CA ALA A 169 27.28 5.80 23.99
C ALA A 169 26.72 7.11 24.58
N LEU A 170 25.53 7.54 24.16
CA LEU A 170 24.85 8.72 24.71
C LEU A 170 24.40 8.52 26.17
N THR A 171 24.05 7.31 26.58
CA THR A 171 23.70 7.00 27.98
C THR A 171 24.92 6.88 28.90
N VAL A 172 26.06 6.39 28.38
CA VAL A 172 27.32 6.30 29.14
C VAL A 172 27.99 7.68 29.30
N PHE A 173 27.77 8.61 28.37
CA PHE A 173 28.30 9.98 28.40
C PHE A 173 27.38 11.03 29.03
N ALA A 174 26.36 10.65 29.80
CA ALA A 174 25.60 11.60 30.61
C ALA A 174 26.21 11.70 32.03
N PRO A 175 27.18 12.62 32.31
CA PRO A 175 27.53 12.94 33.67
C PRO A 175 26.36 13.67 34.32
N GLN A 176 26.15 13.36 35.60
CA GLN A 176 25.19 13.98 36.49
C GLN A 176 25.32 15.50 36.49
N ALA A 177 24.48 16.21 35.73
CA ALA A 177 24.31 17.65 35.83
C ALA A 177 22.89 17.97 36.32
N ILE A 178 22.49 17.37 37.44
CA ILE A 178 21.28 17.74 38.20
C ILE A 178 21.64 17.75 39.69
N GLN A 179 22.49 18.69 40.10
CA GLN A 179 22.60 19.19 41.48
C GLN A 179 23.59 20.36 41.50
N GLN A 180 23.08 21.60 41.40
CA GLN A 180 23.68 22.86 41.90
C GLN A 180 23.12 24.11 41.19
N VAL A 181 21.80 24.30 41.10
CA VAL A 181 21.24 25.67 40.94
C VAL A 181 19.89 25.77 41.67
N VAL A 182 19.80 25.32 42.92
CA VAL A 182 18.71 25.68 43.85
C VAL A 182 19.32 25.74 45.24
N GLY A 183 19.87 26.89 45.62
CA GLY A 183 20.46 27.06 46.96
C GLY A 183 21.50 28.16 47.08
N ALA A 184 21.25 29.36 46.55
CA ALA A 184 22.08 30.53 46.85
C ALA A 184 21.30 31.84 46.64
N GLN A 185 20.15 31.97 47.29
CA GLN A 185 19.47 33.26 47.42
C GLN A 185 18.64 33.26 48.70
N GLY A 186 19.34 33.50 49.81
CA GLY A 186 18.77 33.65 51.14
C GLY A 186 19.79 34.26 52.09
N HIS A 187 19.50 35.50 52.50
CA HIS A 187 19.95 36.19 53.74
C HIS A 187 21.30 36.94 53.77
N GLN A 188 21.19 38.28 53.84
CA GLN A 188 21.65 39.21 54.92
C GLN A 188 21.82 40.62 54.28
N GLY A 189 21.24 41.75 54.72
CA GLY A 189 20.85 42.19 56.07
C GLY A 189 22.11 42.31 56.92
N VAL A 190 22.85 43.42 56.96
CA VAL A 190 22.57 44.71 57.64
C VAL A 190 23.42 45.80 57.01
#